data_AF-A0A2E4RF26-F1
#
_entry.id   AF-A0A2E4RF26-F1
#
_cell.length_a   1.000
_cell.length_b   1.000
_cell.length_c   1.000
_cell.angle_alpha   90.00
_cell.angle_beta   90.00
_cell.angle_gamma   90.00
#
_symmetry.space_group_name_H-M   'P 1'
#
loop_
_entity.id
_entity.type
_entity.pdbx_description
1 polymer ?
#
loop_
_entity_poly.entity_id
_entity_poly.type
_entity_poly.pdbx_seq_one_letter_code
_entity_poly.pdbx_strand_id
1 'polypeptide(L)' 'TFGEDETFYYICEPHAGMGMNGKVIVGTGVSETPTTVVSSDDNTPGFTAGIAAIALISALVVAGSRRR' A
#
# COMPACT_ATOMS: atom_id res chain seq x y z
N THR A 1 -21.83 1.01 11.23
CA THR A 1 -21.91 -0.19 12.08
C THR A 1 -22.71 -1.23 11.32
N PHE A 2 -22.56 -2.53 11.61
CA PHE A 2 -23.35 -3.59 10.97
C PHE A 2 -24.48 -4.03 11.89
N GLY A 3 -25.72 -4.06 11.39
CA GLY A 3 -26.91 -4.44 12.17
C GLY A 3 -27.61 -5.72 11.69
N GLU A 4 -27.25 -6.19 10.50
CA GLU A 4 -27.91 -7.32 9.83
C GLU A 4 -26.87 -8.41 9.53
N ASP A 5 -27.32 -9.67 9.49
CA ASP A 5 -26.50 -10.82 9.06
C ASP A 5 -26.42 -10.85 7.52
N GLU A 6 -25.42 -10.15 6.98
CA GLU A 6 -25.23 -9.99 5.54
C GLU A 6 -23.73 -9.92 5.15
N THR A 7 -23.45 -10.09 3.85
CA THR A 7 -22.14 -9.77 3.24
C THR A 7 -22.16 -8.38 2.63
N PHE A 8 -21.35 -7.48 3.16
CA PHE A 8 -21.18 -6.11 2.69
C PHE A 8 -19.93 -6.01 1.81
N TYR A 9 -20.05 -5.50 0.59
CA TYR A 9 -18.92 -5.22 -0.29
C TYR A 9 -18.53 -3.75 -0.21
N TYR A 10 -17.23 -3.47 -0.29
CA TYR A 10 -16.74 -2.10 -0.31
C TYR A 10 -15.61 -1.92 -1.32
N ILE A 11 -15.48 -0.69 -1.81
CA ILE A 11 -14.46 -0.24 -2.74
C ILE A 11 -13.86 1.05 -2.19
N CYS A 12 -12.53 1.19 -2.27
CA CYS A 12 -11.89 2.47 -2.01
C CYS A 12 -11.85 3.29 -3.30
N GLU A 13 -12.59 4.40 -3.33
CA GLU A 13 -12.92 5.14 -4.56
C GLU A 13 -11.75 5.78 -5.33
N PRO A 14 -10.54 6.04 -4.78
CA PRO A 14 -9.39 6.38 -5.65
C PRO A 14 -8.71 5.15 -6.28
N HIS A 15 -9.01 3.94 -5.82
CA HIS A 15 -8.25 2.71 -6.13
C HIS A 15 -9.13 1.60 -6.74
N ALA A 16 -10.36 1.92 -7.13
CA ALA A 16 -11.29 0.96 -7.71
C ALA A 16 -10.70 0.24 -8.94
N GLY A 17 -10.06 1.00 -9.84
CA GLY A 17 -9.40 0.46 -11.04
C GLY A 17 -8.15 -0.39 -10.77
N MET A 18 -7.61 -0.33 -9.55
CA MET A 18 -6.45 -1.12 -9.11
C MET A 18 -6.85 -2.35 -8.30
N GLY A 19 -8.15 -2.63 -8.14
CA GLY A 19 -8.63 -3.80 -7.40
C GLY A 19 -8.57 -3.65 -5.88
N MET A 20 -8.65 -2.42 -5.36
CA MET A 20 -8.81 -2.22 -3.91
C MET A 20 -10.28 -2.38 -3.50
N ASN A 21 -10.72 -3.63 -3.49
CA ASN A 21 -12.04 -4.04 -3.06
C ASN A 21 -11.94 -4.99 -1.85
N GLY A 22 -12.97 -5.00 -1.01
CA GLY A 22 -13.07 -5.92 0.11
C GLY A 22 -14.51 -6.30 0.39
N LYS A 23 -14.68 -7.21 1.34
CA LYS A 23 -15.99 -7.62 1.84
C LYS A 23 -15.94 -7.85 3.34
N VAL A 24 -17.05 -7.59 4.00
CA VAL A 24 -17.28 -7.90 5.41
C VAL A 24 -18.45 -8.86 5.48
N ILE A 25 -18.24 -10.01 6.12
CA ILE A 25 -19.28 -11.03 6.31
C ILE A 25 -19.68 -10.97 7.79
N VAL A 26 -20.96 -10.74 8.07
CA VAL A 26 -21.53 -10.63 9.42
C VAL A 26 -22.49 -11.80 9.65
N GLY A 27 -22.41 -12.45 10.82
CA GLY A 27 -23.19 -13.66 11.17
C GLY A 27 -22.33 -14.77 11.78
N THR A 28 -22.83 -16.01 11.85
CA THR A 28 -22.20 -17.16 12.55
C THR A 28 -21.04 -17.82 11.79
N GLY A 29 -20.12 -16.99 11.31
CA GLY A 29 -18.72 -17.36 11.15
C GLY A 29 -18.36 -18.02 9.81
N VAL A 30 -17.52 -17.34 9.05
CA VAL A 30 -16.70 -17.99 8.04
C VAL A 30 -15.87 -19.06 8.76
N SER A 31 -15.83 -20.28 8.23
CA SER A 31 -14.83 -21.28 8.65
C SER A 31 -13.46 -20.61 8.57
N GLU A 32 -12.66 -20.68 9.64
CA GLU A 32 -11.33 -20.08 9.70
C GLU A 32 -10.52 -20.56 8.49
N THR A 33 -10.51 -19.74 7.45
CA THR A 33 -9.58 -19.94 6.34
C THR A 33 -8.28 -19.39 6.89
N PRO A 34 -7.20 -20.19 6.90
CA PRO A 34 -5.94 -19.75 7.48
C PRO A 34 -5.59 -18.40 6.87
N THR A 35 -5.46 -17.40 7.73
CA THR A 35 -4.99 -16.08 7.32
C THR A 35 -3.55 -16.31 6.86
N THR A 36 -3.34 -16.33 5.56
CA THR A 36 -1.99 -16.26 5.02
C THR A 36 -1.51 -14.86 5.38
N VAL A 37 -0.77 -14.74 6.47
CA VAL A 37 0.10 -13.60 6.71
C VAL A 37 1.10 -13.58 5.56
N VAL A 38 0.73 -12.87 4.50
CA VAL A 38 1.66 -12.54 3.42
C VAL A 38 2.70 -11.65 4.07
N SER A 39 3.95 -12.08 4.06
CA SER A 39 5.07 -11.24 4.50
C SER A 39 4.90 -9.87 3.87
N SER A 40 5.00 -8.81 4.69
CA SER A 40 4.93 -7.45 4.19
C SER A 40 6.19 -7.19 3.36
N ASP A 41 6.09 -7.41 2.06
CA ASP A 41 7.08 -6.91 1.12
C ASP A 41 7.03 -5.37 1.14
N ASP A 42 8.17 -4.71 0.88
CA ASP A 42 8.25 -3.25 0.82
C ASP A 42 7.35 -2.72 -0.33
N ASN A 43 6.10 -2.38 0.01
CA ASN A 43 5.04 -1.96 -0.91
C ASN A 43 5.22 -0.53 -1.47
N THR A 44 6.41 0.07 -1.31
CA THR A 44 6.81 1.29 -2.01
C THR A 44 7.94 1.06 -3.03
N PRO A 45 7.82 0.13 -3.99
CA PRO A 45 8.81 0.01 -5.05
C PRO A 45 8.93 1.33 -5.82
N GLY A 46 10.13 1.91 -5.85
CA GLY A 46 10.44 3.08 -6.68
C GLY A 46 10.46 4.44 -5.96
N PHE A 47 9.71 4.65 -4.87
CA PHE A 47 9.79 5.92 -4.13
C PHE A 47 11.15 6.07 -3.42
N THR A 48 11.64 5.01 -2.80
CA THR A 48 12.97 4.98 -2.16
C THR A 48 14.08 5.19 -3.19
N ALA A 49 14.02 4.49 -4.32
CA ALA A 49 14.97 4.64 -5.42
C ALA A 49 14.95 6.04 -6.04
N GLY A 50 13.75 6.61 -6.26
CA GLY A 50 13.59 7.95 -6.82
C GLY A 50 14.14 9.05 -5.91
N ILE A 51 13.80 9.02 -4.62
CA ILE A 51 14.31 9.99 -3.65
C ILE A 51 15.82 9.83 -3.46
N ALA A 52 16.34 8.59 -3.42
CA ALA A 52 17.77 8.34 -3.33
C ALA A 52 18.54 8.87 -4.56
N ALA A 53 18.00 8.67 -5.77
CA ALA A 53 18.62 9.19 -7.00
C ALA A 53 18.66 10.72 -6.99
N ILE A 54 17.56 11.38 -6.63
CA ILE A 54 17.49 12.84 -6.51
C ILE A 54 18.52 13.32 -5.47
N ALA A 55 18.56 12.70 -4.30
CA ALA A 55 19.49 13.07 -3.23
C ALA A 55 20.96 12.95 -3.67
N LEU A 56 21.33 11.89 -4.40
CA LEU A 56 22.68 11.71 -4.93
C LEU A 56 23.04 12.77 -5.97
N ILE A 57 22.13 13.08 -6.90
CA ILE A 57 22.34 14.13 -7.90
C ILE A 57 22.52 15.49 -7.21
N SER A 58 21.66 15.82 -6.25
CA SER A 58 21.76 17.06 -5.48
C SER A 58 23.09 17.15 -4.71
N ALA A 59 23.53 16.06 -4.09
CA ALA A 59 24.81 16.01 -3.37
C ALA A 59 26.01 16.24 -4.32
N LEU A 60 25.99 15.64 -5.51
CA LEU A 60 27.05 15.84 -6.51
C LEU A 60 27.09 17.28 -7.03
N VAL A 61 25.93 17.91 -7.27
CA VAL A 61 25.84 19.31 -7.69
C VAL A 61 26.41 20.25 -6.62
N VAL A 62 26.06 20.05 -5.35
CA VAL A 62 26.57 20.86 -4.22
C VAL A 62 28.08 20.63 -3.98
N ALA A 63 28.54 19.37 -4.05
CA ALA A 63 29.97 19.08 -3.90
C ALA A 63 30.80 19.64 -5.07
N GLY A 64 30.25 19.61 -6.28
CA GLY A 64 30.86 20.18 -7.48
C GLY A 64 30.91 21.71 -7.48
N SER A 65 29.86 22.38 -6.98
CA SER A 65 29.85 23.85 -6.85
C SER A 65 30.82 24.35 -5.80
N ARG A 66 31.10 23.58 -4.75
CA ARG A 66 32.06 23.94 -3.70
C ARG A 66 33.53 23.82 -4.12
N ARG A 67 33.82 23.18 -5.26
CA ARG A 67 35.17 23.05 -5.84
C ARG A 67 35.50 24.12 -6.90
N ARG A 68 34.55 24.98 -7.27
CA ARG A 68 34.78 26.14 -8.15
C ARG A 68 34.92 27.42 -7.36
#